data_AF-A0A7J3GBJ2-F1
#
_entry.id   AF-A0A7J3GBJ2-F1
#
_cell.length_a   1.000
_cell.length_b   1.000
_cell.length_c   1.000
_cell.angle_alpha   90.00
_cell.angle_beta   90.00
_cell.angle_gamma   90.00
#
_symmetry.space_group_name_H-M   'P 1'
#
loop_
_entity.id
_entity.type
_entity.pdbx_description
1 polymer ?
#
loop_
_entity_poly.entity_id
_entity_poly.type
_entity_poly.pdbx_seq_one_letter_code
_entity_poly.pdbx_strand_id
1 'polypeptide(L)'
;VDYIGDLGEFERTFQIHALIARNFGPYKLSIHSGSDKFSIYPIMGRLAGDIIHLKTAGTSYLESLRIIARHDPSLFREIVKFSIQRFGEDRASYYTSADPSQIRQPEEVTDGKLEETYLDNPKARQILHVTFGSVLSARGEDGRWLFRDRIKRVLLDREEEYYEVISKHIRKHLESLWSI
;
A
#
# COMPACT_ATOMS: atom_id res chain seq x y z
N VAL A 1 -1.16 0.70 -5.42
CA VAL A 1 -0.88 1.07 -6.84
C VAL A 1 -1.97 1.98 -7.37
N ASP A 2 -1.63 2.75 -8.40
CA ASP A 2 -2.54 3.69 -9.04
C ASP A 2 -3.64 2.99 -9.84
N TYR A 3 -4.64 3.77 -10.27
CA TYR A 3 -5.71 3.33 -11.15
C TYR A 3 -5.13 2.82 -12.48
N ILE A 4 -5.72 1.74 -12.99
CA ILE A 4 -5.37 1.13 -14.28
C ILE A 4 -6.63 1.16 -15.13
N GLY A 5 -6.64 1.99 -16.17
CA GLY A 5 -7.79 2.16 -17.05
C GLY A 5 -7.78 3.51 -17.76
N ASP A 6 -8.85 3.80 -18.48
CA ASP A 6 -9.05 5.08 -19.15
C ASP A 6 -9.59 6.12 -18.17
N LEU A 7 -8.85 7.21 -17.98
CA LEU A 7 -9.22 8.27 -17.03
C LEU A 7 -10.47 9.05 -17.47
N GLY A 8 -10.73 9.17 -18.77
CA GLY A 8 -11.92 9.82 -19.30
C GLY A 8 -13.18 8.99 -19.10
N GLU A 9 -13.09 7.67 -19.26
CA GLU A 9 -14.17 6.73 -18.90
C GLU A 9 -14.43 6.75 -17.39
N PHE A 10 -13.37 6.73 -16.58
CA PHE A 10 -13.50 6.87 -15.13
C PHE A 10 -14.22 8.17 -14.76
N GLU A 11 -13.82 9.30 -15.33
CA GLU A 11 -14.45 10.60 -15.05
C GLU A 11 -15.95 10.59 -15.40
N ARG A 12 -16.30 10.14 -16.61
CA ARG A 12 -17.69 10.11 -17.08
C ARG A 12 -18.56 9.23 -16.19
N THR A 13 -18.09 8.03 -15.83
CA THR A 13 -18.85 7.10 -14.97
C THR A 13 -18.91 7.57 -13.52
N PHE A 14 -17.81 8.10 -12.97
CA PHE A 14 -17.77 8.63 -11.61
C PHE A 14 -18.70 9.83 -11.44
N GLN A 15 -18.79 10.71 -12.44
CA GLN A 15 -19.74 11.83 -12.43
C GLN A 15 -21.18 11.36 -12.27
N ILE A 16 -21.57 10.28 -12.97
CA ILE A 16 -22.91 9.70 -12.84
C ILE A 16 -23.13 9.18 -11.41
N HIS A 17 -22.17 8.47 -10.83
CA HIS A 17 -22.27 8.00 -9.44
C HIS A 17 -22.38 9.15 -8.43
N ALA A 18 -21.63 10.24 -8.63
CA ALA A 18 -21.73 11.43 -7.78
C ALA A 18 -23.11 12.09 -7.87
N LEU A 19 -23.69 12.19 -9.07
CA LEU A 19 -25.05 12.70 -9.26
C LEU A 19 -26.10 11.81 -8.59
N ILE A 20 -25.98 10.50 -8.71
CA ILE A 20 -26.88 9.53 -8.04
C ILE A 20 -26.78 9.70 -6.52
N ALA A 21 -25.57 9.79 -5.96
CA ALA A 21 -25.37 9.97 -4.51
C ALA A 21 -25.96 11.28 -3.98
N ARG A 22 -25.83 12.37 -4.75
CA ARG A 22 -26.45 13.65 -4.41
C ARG A 22 -27.97 13.61 -4.50
N ASN A 23 -28.52 12.94 -5.50
CA ASN A 23 -29.97 12.88 -5.72
C ASN A 23 -30.70 11.99 -4.70
N PHE A 24 -30.12 10.85 -4.33
CA PHE A 24 -30.75 9.85 -3.46
C PHE A 24 -30.15 9.82 -2.04
N GLY A 25 -29.34 10.82 -1.69
CA GLY A 25 -28.68 10.93 -0.41
C GLY A 25 -29.62 11.18 0.79
N PRO A 26 -29.06 11.49 1.97
CA PRO A 26 -27.68 11.92 2.20
C PRO A 26 -26.72 10.74 2.48
N TYR A 27 -26.17 10.14 1.42
CA TYR A 27 -25.11 9.13 1.53
C TYR A 27 -23.86 9.55 0.75
N LYS A 28 -22.74 8.92 1.08
CA LYS A 28 -21.41 9.21 0.52
C LYS A 28 -20.92 8.09 -0.38
N LEU A 29 -20.08 8.42 -1.35
CA LEU A 29 -19.36 7.46 -2.16
C LEU A 29 -18.20 6.87 -1.34
N SER A 30 -18.26 5.57 -1.06
CA SER A 30 -17.20 4.85 -0.34
C SER A 30 -16.20 4.27 -1.33
N ILE A 31 -14.97 4.80 -1.33
CA ILE A 31 -13.90 4.38 -2.25
C ILE A 31 -13.03 3.33 -1.56
N HIS A 32 -13.24 2.08 -1.97
CA HIS A 32 -12.47 0.92 -1.50
C HIS A 32 -11.15 0.81 -2.27
N SER A 33 -10.15 0.14 -1.67
CA SER A 33 -8.78 0.08 -2.21
C SER A 33 -8.25 1.47 -2.57
N GLY A 34 -8.63 2.46 -1.74
CA GLY A 34 -8.56 3.87 -2.06
C GLY A 34 -7.17 4.45 -1.97
N SER A 35 -6.20 3.78 -1.32
CA SER A 35 -4.82 4.25 -1.25
C SER A 35 -4.09 4.15 -2.60
N ASP A 36 -3.12 5.05 -2.79
CA ASP A 36 -2.23 5.19 -3.94
C ASP A 36 -2.93 5.45 -5.28
N LYS A 37 -4.19 5.91 -5.29
CA LYS A 37 -4.98 6.18 -6.51
C LYS A 37 -4.79 7.61 -7.01
N PHE A 38 -3.53 8.05 -7.08
CA PHE A 38 -3.17 9.45 -7.30
C PHE A 38 -3.71 10.03 -8.60
N SER A 39 -3.75 9.27 -9.69
CA SER A 39 -4.26 9.73 -10.98
C SER A 39 -5.76 10.11 -10.96
N ILE A 40 -6.57 9.45 -10.12
CA ILE A 40 -8.02 9.68 -10.05
C ILE A 40 -8.43 10.61 -8.90
N TYR A 41 -7.52 10.94 -7.96
CA TYR A 41 -7.85 11.87 -6.86
C TYR A 41 -8.29 13.26 -7.34
N PRO A 42 -7.64 13.91 -8.33
CA PRO A 42 -8.10 15.23 -8.80
C PRO A 42 -9.51 15.19 -9.40
N ILE A 43 -9.84 14.11 -10.12
CA ILE A 43 -11.17 13.90 -10.71
C ILE A 43 -12.20 13.72 -9.59
N MET A 44 -11.93 12.82 -8.64
CA MET A 44 -12.82 12.54 -7.53
C MET A 44 -13.04 13.76 -6.63
N GLY A 45 -11.98 14.50 -6.33
CA GLY A 45 -12.02 15.72 -5.53
C GLY A 45 -12.92 16.80 -6.15
N ARG A 46 -12.71 17.08 -7.44
CA ARG A 46 -13.52 18.06 -8.18
C ARG A 46 -14.99 17.66 -8.28
N LEU A 47 -15.28 16.38 -8.51
CA LEU A 47 -16.66 15.93 -8.77
C LEU A 47 -17.45 15.66 -7.48
N ALA A 48 -16.80 15.20 -6.42
CA ALA A 48 -17.48 14.65 -5.24
C ALA A 48 -16.70 14.80 -3.92
N GLY A 49 -15.72 15.70 -3.82
CA GLY A 49 -14.86 15.85 -2.63
C GLY A 49 -15.63 15.96 -1.32
N ASP A 50 -16.77 16.63 -1.31
CA ASP A 50 -17.66 16.82 -0.15
C ASP A 50 -18.40 15.56 0.29
N ILE A 51 -18.51 14.56 -0.57
CA ILE A 51 -19.28 13.32 -0.34
C ILE A 51 -18.46 12.05 -0.55
N ILE A 52 -17.14 12.11 -0.40
CA ILE A 52 -16.25 10.95 -0.47
C ILE A 52 -15.92 10.40 0.92
N HIS A 53 -15.90 9.07 1.03
CA HIS A 53 -15.26 8.35 2.11
C HIS A 53 -14.13 7.48 1.52
N LEU A 54 -12.87 7.92 1.70
CA LEU A 54 -11.70 7.22 1.17
C LEU A 54 -11.17 6.20 2.18
N LYS A 55 -11.09 4.93 1.78
CA LYS A 55 -10.54 3.87 2.64
C LYS A 55 -9.08 3.55 2.27
N THR A 56 -8.19 3.72 3.24
CA THR A 56 -6.80 3.26 3.19
C THR A 56 -6.59 2.19 4.28
N ALA A 57 -5.62 1.29 4.07
CA ALA A 57 -5.23 0.31 5.08
C ALA A 57 -3.82 -0.21 4.80
N GLY A 58 -3.68 -1.07 3.76
CA GLY A 58 -2.43 -1.77 3.49
C GLY A 58 -1.27 -0.87 3.06
N THR A 59 -1.52 0.36 2.59
CA THR A 59 -0.42 1.31 2.33
C THR A 59 0.33 1.66 3.62
N SER A 60 -0.35 1.76 4.77
CA SER A 60 0.32 2.02 6.04
C SER A 60 1.30 0.91 6.42
N TYR A 61 0.96 -0.35 6.12
CA TYR A 61 1.89 -1.48 6.29
C TYR A 61 3.11 -1.35 5.35
N LEU A 62 2.90 -0.99 4.08
CA LEU A 62 4.01 -0.78 3.14
C LEU A 62 4.94 0.35 3.59
N GLU A 63 4.38 1.44 4.12
CA GLU A 63 5.18 2.54 4.64
C GLU A 63 5.90 2.16 5.95
N SER A 64 5.34 1.29 6.79
CA SER A 64 6.08 0.67 7.92
C SER A 64 7.30 -0.10 7.42
N LEU A 65 7.20 -0.82 6.30
CA LEU A 65 8.32 -1.56 5.74
C LEU A 65 9.47 -0.65 5.24
N ARG A 66 9.21 0.63 4.94
CA ARG A 66 10.28 1.60 4.61
C ARG A 66 11.23 1.77 5.79
N ILE A 67 10.69 1.84 7.01
CA ILE A 67 11.48 1.95 8.23
C ILE A 67 12.35 0.71 8.42
N ILE A 68 11.80 -0.48 8.13
CA ILE A 68 12.56 -1.72 8.17
C ILE A 68 13.68 -1.72 7.14
N ALA A 69 13.39 -1.32 5.89
CA ALA A 69 14.41 -1.24 4.82
C ALA A 69 15.58 -0.30 5.18
N ARG A 70 15.32 0.79 5.92
CA ARG A 70 16.33 1.77 6.33
C ARG A 70 17.17 1.33 7.53
N HIS A 71 16.56 0.64 8.50
CA HIS A 71 17.19 0.38 9.81
C HIS A 71 17.54 -1.08 10.08
N ASP A 72 16.90 -2.02 9.38
CA ASP A 72 17.23 -3.45 9.40
C ASP A 72 17.09 -4.04 7.97
N PRO A 73 18.02 -3.67 7.06
CA PRO A 73 17.95 -4.12 5.67
C PRO A 73 18.03 -5.64 5.54
N SER A 74 18.68 -6.34 6.48
CA SER A 74 18.69 -7.80 6.53
C SER A 74 17.27 -8.34 6.74
N LEU A 75 16.56 -7.86 7.76
CA LEU A 75 15.17 -8.24 8.00
C LEU A 75 14.27 -7.90 6.81
N PHE A 76 14.47 -6.73 6.18
CA PHE A 76 13.68 -6.37 5.00
C PHE A 76 13.89 -7.35 3.83
N ARG A 77 15.12 -7.79 3.57
CA ARG A 77 15.42 -8.81 2.55
C ARG A 77 14.74 -10.15 2.87
N GLU A 78 14.77 -10.57 4.14
CA GLU A 78 14.07 -11.78 4.58
C GLU A 78 12.55 -11.68 4.31
N ILE A 79 11.95 -10.53 4.63
CA ILE A 79 10.52 -10.27 4.38
C ILE A 79 10.23 -10.32 2.88
N VAL A 80 11.01 -9.63 2.03
CA VAL A 80 10.82 -9.64 0.57
C VAL A 80 10.89 -11.06 0.02
N LYS A 81 11.91 -11.82 0.42
CA LYS A 81 12.10 -13.21 -0.03
C LYS A 81 10.93 -14.10 0.38
N PHE A 82 10.47 -13.97 1.63
CA PHE A 82 9.32 -14.71 2.13
C PHE A 82 8.03 -14.31 1.39
N SER A 83 7.80 -13.01 1.16
CA SER A 83 6.67 -12.51 0.39
C SER A 83 6.64 -13.06 -1.04
N ILE A 84 7.78 -13.12 -1.73
CA ILE A 84 7.89 -13.73 -3.08
C ILE A 84 7.39 -15.18 -3.07
N GLN A 85 7.80 -15.96 -2.07
CA GLN A 85 7.42 -17.37 -1.95
C GLN A 85 5.93 -17.55 -1.62
N ARG A 86 5.38 -16.69 -0.74
CA ARG A 86 3.97 -16.76 -0.31
C ARG A 86 2.99 -16.17 -1.31
N PHE A 87 3.44 -15.31 -2.22
CA PHE A 87 2.56 -14.53 -3.09
C PHE A 87 1.58 -15.38 -3.91
N GLY A 88 2.01 -16.55 -4.40
CA GLY A 88 1.17 -17.44 -5.18
C GLY A 88 -0.08 -17.91 -4.43
N GLU A 89 0.05 -18.18 -3.14
CA GLU A 89 -1.06 -18.58 -2.26
C GLU A 89 -1.85 -17.37 -1.76
N ASP A 90 -1.15 -16.36 -1.24
CA ASP A 90 -1.78 -15.23 -0.55
C ASP A 90 -2.57 -14.33 -1.52
N ARG A 91 -2.25 -14.34 -2.82
CA ARG A 91 -3.02 -13.60 -3.83
C ARG A 91 -4.39 -14.20 -4.12
N ALA A 92 -4.72 -15.41 -3.63
CA ALA A 92 -6.01 -16.04 -3.91
C ALA A 92 -7.22 -15.16 -3.47
N SER A 93 -7.03 -14.31 -2.46
CA SER A 93 -8.04 -13.38 -1.96
C SER A 93 -7.94 -11.95 -2.54
N TYR A 94 -7.01 -11.71 -3.49
CA TYR A 94 -6.73 -10.38 -4.06
C TYR A 94 -6.59 -10.43 -5.58
N TYR A 95 -7.36 -9.60 -6.30
CA TYR A 95 -7.12 -9.39 -7.73
C TYR A 95 -5.89 -8.49 -7.92
N THR A 96 -4.76 -9.06 -8.37
CA THR A 96 -3.51 -8.33 -8.62
C THR A 96 -2.86 -8.77 -9.92
N SER A 97 -2.15 -7.86 -10.57
CA SER A 97 -1.42 -8.09 -11.82
C SER A 97 0.09 -8.28 -11.63
N ALA A 98 0.56 -8.35 -10.38
CA ALA A 98 1.99 -8.51 -10.11
C ALA A 98 2.48 -9.90 -10.48
N ASP A 99 3.70 -9.95 -11.00
CA ASP A 99 4.42 -11.17 -11.35
C ASP A 99 5.76 -11.17 -10.59
N PRO A 100 5.98 -12.12 -9.67
CA PRO A 100 7.23 -12.24 -8.93
C PRO A 100 8.47 -12.44 -9.80
N SER A 101 8.33 -12.95 -11.02
CA SER A 101 9.47 -13.09 -11.95
C SER A 101 10.01 -11.74 -12.45
N GLN A 102 9.23 -10.68 -12.30
CA GLN A 102 9.55 -9.33 -12.78
C GLN A 102 10.17 -8.42 -11.71
N ILE A 103 10.43 -8.95 -10.51
CA ILE A 103 11.10 -8.20 -9.44
C ILE A 103 12.50 -8.76 -9.21
N ARG A 104 13.44 -7.87 -8.86
CA ARG A 104 14.83 -8.27 -8.58
C ARG A 104 14.87 -9.11 -7.31
N GLN A 105 15.82 -10.05 -7.24
CA GLN A 105 16.04 -10.80 -6.02
C GLN A 105 16.64 -9.88 -4.95
N PRO A 106 16.20 -9.98 -3.68
CA PRO A 106 16.67 -9.08 -2.64
C PRO A 106 18.19 -9.09 -2.53
N GLU A 107 18.84 -10.24 -2.65
CA GLU A 107 20.29 -10.39 -2.55
C GLU A 107 21.10 -9.58 -3.58
N GLU A 108 20.50 -9.17 -4.69
CA GLU A 108 21.14 -8.41 -5.78
C GLU A 108 21.03 -6.89 -5.62
N VAL A 109 20.25 -6.42 -4.64
CA VAL A 109 19.96 -5.00 -4.41
C VAL A 109 20.84 -4.49 -3.27
N THR A 110 21.47 -3.32 -3.39
CA THR A 110 22.23 -2.71 -2.28
C THR A 110 21.28 -2.13 -1.22
N ASP A 111 21.73 -2.02 0.03
CA ASP A 111 20.87 -1.56 1.15
C ASP A 111 20.19 -0.22 0.85
N GLY A 112 20.95 0.78 0.37
CA GLY A 112 20.42 2.10 0.02
C GLY A 112 19.45 2.13 -1.17
N LYS A 113 19.26 1.00 -1.87
CA LYS A 113 18.33 0.86 -3.00
C LYS A 113 17.14 -0.05 -2.70
N LEU A 114 17.06 -0.66 -1.52
CA LEU A 114 15.96 -1.54 -1.13
C LEU A 114 14.61 -0.83 -1.18
N GLU A 115 14.52 0.38 -0.59
CA GLU A 115 13.28 1.15 -0.56
C GLU A 115 12.78 1.49 -1.97
N GLU A 116 13.63 2.08 -2.80
CA GLU A 116 13.29 2.42 -4.20
C GLU A 116 12.88 1.17 -4.99
N THR A 117 13.63 0.08 -4.84
CA THR A 117 13.42 -1.13 -5.65
C THR A 117 12.10 -1.83 -5.32
N TYR A 118 11.68 -1.83 -4.05
CA TYR A 118 10.54 -2.63 -3.61
C TYR A 118 9.31 -1.81 -3.18
N LEU A 119 9.51 -0.62 -2.62
CA LEU A 119 8.44 0.19 -2.03
C LEU A 119 8.01 1.35 -2.92
N ASP A 120 8.78 1.70 -3.94
CA ASP A 120 8.38 2.63 -5.02
C ASP A 120 7.95 1.91 -6.31
N ASN A 121 8.33 0.63 -6.46
CA ASN A 121 7.91 -0.19 -7.58
C ASN A 121 6.48 -0.75 -7.37
N PRO A 122 5.50 -0.43 -8.25
CA PRO A 122 4.12 -0.88 -8.10
C PRO A 122 3.94 -2.40 -8.00
N LYS A 123 4.74 -3.19 -8.73
CA LYS A 123 4.64 -4.65 -8.75
C LYS A 123 5.14 -5.25 -7.43
N ALA A 124 6.28 -4.77 -6.95
CA ALA A 124 6.81 -5.20 -5.66
C ALA A 124 5.90 -4.78 -4.48
N ARG A 125 5.36 -3.56 -4.52
CA ARG A 125 4.36 -3.10 -3.54
C ARG A 125 3.16 -4.05 -3.46
N GLN A 126 2.64 -4.55 -4.59
CA GLN A 126 1.52 -5.49 -4.58
C GLN A 126 1.89 -6.82 -3.90
N ILE A 127 3.08 -7.35 -4.18
CA ILE A 127 3.57 -8.60 -3.57
C ILE A 127 3.68 -8.46 -2.05
N LEU A 128 4.31 -7.38 -1.58
CA LEU A 128 4.44 -7.08 -0.15
C LEU A 128 3.08 -6.83 0.51
N HIS A 129 2.20 -6.07 -0.15
CA HIS A 129 0.89 -5.73 0.39
C HIS A 129 0.02 -6.96 0.62
N VAL A 130 -0.05 -7.86 -0.35
CA VAL A 130 -0.91 -9.05 -0.29
C VAL A 130 -0.44 -10.05 0.77
N THR A 131 0.87 -10.12 0.99
CA THR A 131 1.49 -11.13 1.87
C THR A 131 1.64 -10.69 3.32
N PHE A 132 1.10 -9.51 3.70
CA PHE A 132 1.21 -8.96 5.06
C PHE A 132 0.72 -9.96 6.13
N GLY A 133 -0.36 -10.70 5.85
CA GLY A 133 -0.93 -11.68 6.76
C GLY A 133 0.08 -12.77 7.07
N SER A 134 0.61 -13.43 6.04
CA SER A 134 1.66 -14.45 6.18
C SER A 134 2.90 -13.90 6.87
N VAL A 135 3.38 -12.71 6.53
CA VAL A 135 4.56 -12.11 7.17
C VAL A 135 4.33 -11.91 8.68
N LEU A 136 3.18 -11.38 9.07
CA LEU A 136 2.89 -11.09 10.48
C LEU A 136 2.47 -12.33 11.29
N SER A 137 2.10 -13.43 10.62
CA SER A 137 1.71 -14.69 11.26
C SER A 137 2.73 -15.82 11.11
N ALA A 138 3.82 -15.64 10.36
CA ALA A 138 4.81 -16.68 10.16
C ALA A 138 5.51 -17.02 11.48
N ARG A 139 5.66 -18.33 11.76
CA ARG A 139 6.33 -18.86 12.96
C ARG A 139 7.44 -19.83 12.57
N GLY A 140 8.50 -19.84 13.36
CA GLY A 140 9.57 -20.85 13.28
C GLY A 140 9.16 -22.16 13.94
N GLU A 141 10.03 -23.16 13.83
CA GLU A 141 9.83 -24.47 14.47
C GLU A 141 9.76 -24.37 16.00
N ASP A 142 10.42 -23.37 16.59
CA ASP A 142 10.38 -23.05 18.01
C ASP A 142 9.08 -22.32 18.46
N GLY A 143 8.15 -22.10 17.54
CA GLY A 143 6.86 -21.44 17.77
C GLY A 143 6.94 -19.91 17.88
N ARG A 144 8.13 -19.31 17.77
CA ARG A 144 8.30 -17.85 17.81
C ARG A 144 7.94 -17.23 16.47
N TRP A 145 7.48 -15.97 16.49
CA TRP A 145 7.20 -15.24 15.26
C TRP A 145 8.49 -14.97 14.48
N LEU A 146 8.50 -15.26 13.18
CA LEU A 146 9.69 -15.04 12.34
C LEU A 146 10.00 -13.55 12.16
N PHE A 147 8.97 -12.75 11.86
CA PHE A 147 9.14 -11.34 11.48
C PHE A 147 8.48 -10.37 12.45
N ARG A 148 7.29 -10.72 12.97
CA ARG A 148 6.42 -9.81 13.73
C ARG A 148 7.13 -9.04 14.85
N ASP A 149 7.85 -9.73 15.71
CA ASP A 149 8.48 -9.11 16.88
C ASP A 149 9.68 -8.24 16.50
N ARG A 150 10.42 -8.64 15.45
CA ARG A 150 11.54 -7.86 14.90
C ARG A 150 11.04 -6.60 14.20
N ILE A 151 9.97 -6.69 13.40
CA ILE A 151 9.29 -5.54 12.79
C ILE A 151 8.84 -4.58 13.89
N LYS A 152 8.10 -5.08 14.90
CA LYS A 152 7.59 -4.25 15.98
C LYS A 152 8.72 -3.53 16.73
N ARG A 153 9.83 -4.21 17.01
CA ARG A 153 11.00 -3.61 17.67
C ARG A 153 11.54 -2.44 16.86
N VAL A 154 11.85 -2.64 15.58
CA VAL A 154 12.41 -1.57 14.72
C VAL A 154 11.46 -0.38 14.63
N LEU A 155 10.15 -0.62 14.51
CA LEU A 155 9.16 0.46 14.47
C LEU A 155 9.07 1.26 15.78
N LEU A 156 9.19 0.59 16.93
CA LEU A 156 9.19 1.28 18.24
C LEU A 156 10.50 2.03 18.48
N ASP A 157 11.64 1.46 18.09
CA ASP A 157 12.96 2.12 18.22
C ASP A 157 13.10 3.34 17.29
N ARG A 158 12.22 3.43 16.27
CA ARG A 158 12.17 4.49 15.24
C ARG A 158 10.79 5.15 15.16
N GLU A 159 10.10 5.29 16.29
CA GLU A 159 8.70 5.73 16.35
C GLU A 159 8.47 7.09 15.68
N GLU A 160 9.33 8.08 15.94
CA GLU A 160 9.19 9.43 15.37
C GLU A 160 9.30 9.39 13.83
N GLU A 161 10.34 8.75 13.29
CA GLU A 161 10.50 8.61 11.83
C GLU A 161 9.36 7.80 11.21
N TYR A 162 8.90 6.75 11.90
CA TYR A 162 7.76 5.96 11.46
C TYR A 162 6.50 6.82 11.31
N TYR A 163 6.19 7.66 12.30
CA TYR A 163 5.06 8.58 12.24
C TYR A 163 5.23 9.65 11.18
N GLU A 164 6.44 10.19 10.97
CA GLU A 164 6.71 11.13 9.90
C GLU A 164 6.46 10.53 8.52
N VAL A 165 6.95 9.31 8.27
CA VAL A 165 6.77 8.61 6.99
C VAL A 165 5.30 8.33 6.71
N ILE A 166 4.56 7.80 7.70
CA ILE A 166 3.11 7.56 7.56
C ILE A 166 2.37 8.88 7.34
N SER A 167 2.66 9.90 8.14
CA SER A 167 2.00 11.20 8.05
C SER A 167 2.23 11.87 6.71
N LYS A 168 3.47 11.84 6.19
CA LYS A 168 3.81 12.37 4.86
C LYS A 168 3.04 11.63 3.76
N HIS A 169 2.98 10.30 3.85
CA HIS A 169 2.29 9.49 2.85
C HIS A 169 0.77 9.72 2.86
N ILE A 170 0.13 9.76 4.03
CA ILE A 170 -1.30 10.05 4.16
C ILE A 170 -1.61 11.50 3.79
N ARG A 171 -0.78 12.47 4.18
CA ARG A 171 -0.94 13.87 3.79
C ARG A 171 -0.99 14.02 2.27
N LYS A 172 -0.11 13.35 1.53
CA LYS A 172 -0.16 13.34 0.06
C LYS A 172 -1.52 12.89 -0.47
N HIS A 173 -2.16 11.89 0.15
CA HIS A 173 -3.50 11.44 -0.25
C HIS A 173 -4.55 12.54 0.00
N LEU A 174 -4.49 13.19 1.16
CA LEU A 174 -5.41 14.25 1.54
C LEU A 174 -5.30 15.45 0.60
N GLU A 175 -4.08 15.95 0.39
CA GLU A 175 -3.78 17.11 -0.48
C GLU A 175 -4.18 16.82 -1.94
N SER A 176 -3.91 15.61 -2.42
CA SER A 176 -4.25 15.21 -3.81
C SER A 176 -5.77 15.11 -4.05
N LEU A 177 -6.55 14.79 -3.02
CA LEU A 177 -7.99 14.58 -3.14
C LEU A 177 -8.82 15.82 -2.76
N TRP A 178 -8.44 16.55 -1.73
CA TRP A 178 -9.22 17.66 -1.19
C TRP A 178 -8.59 19.05 -1.40
N SER A 179 -7.42 19.15 -2.04
CA SER A 179 -6.73 20.44 -2.26
C SER A 179 -6.62 21.29 -1.00
N ILE A 180 -6.27 20.65 0.12
CA ILE A 180 -6.08 21.25 1.45
C ILE A 180 -4.64 21.75 1.60
#